data_AF-A0A951W8Z1-F1
#
_entry.id   AF-A0A951W8Z1-F1
#
_cell.length_a   1.000
_cell.length_b   1.000
_cell.length_c   1.000
_cell.angle_alpha   90.00
_cell.angle_beta   90.00
_cell.angle_gamma   90.00
#
_symmetry.space_group_name_H-M   'P 1'
#
loop_
_entity.id
_entity.type
_entity.pdbx_description
1 polymer ?
#
loop_
_entity_poly.entity_id
_entity_poly.type
_entity_poly.pdbx_seq_one_letter_code
_entity_poly.pdbx_strand_id
1 'polypeptide(L)'
;MSKTYGTTAKLVNQRIQEFLASQNLFVLGTLPGPRCHELKGSRKGELAVIISGNWRIIFEPNHDPLPLKTDGGLDWQKITSIKILEVIDYH
;
A
#
# COMPACT_ATOMS: atom_id res chain seq x y z
N MET A 1 26.92 9.41 10.19
CA MET A 1 25.76 9.50 9.27
C MET A 1 25.56 8.16 8.52
N SER A 2 25.10 7.08 9.17
CA SER A 2 24.98 5.76 8.49
C SER A 2 24.02 4.78 9.20
N LYS A 3 22.88 5.23 9.72
CA LYS A 3 21.88 4.33 10.33
C LYS A 3 20.48 4.42 9.71
N THR A 4 20.22 5.43 8.87
CA THR A 4 18.89 5.69 8.33
C THR A 4 18.52 4.69 7.24
N TYR A 5 19.39 4.47 6.25
CA TYR A 5 19.13 3.56 5.12
C TYR A 5 18.87 2.10 5.55
N GLY A 6 19.65 1.57 6.50
CA GLY A 6 19.48 0.20 6.97
C GLY A 6 18.17 -0.03 7.74
N THR A 7 17.63 1.03 8.36
CA THR A 7 16.34 0.95 9.07
C THR A 7 15.18 1.03 8.08
N THR A 8 15.26 1.93 7.10
CA THR A 8 14.25 2.05 6.04
C THR A 8 14.15 0.77 5.21
N ALA A 9 15.27 0.15 4.82
CA ALA A 9 15.27 -1.10 4.06
C ALA A 9 14.57 -2.25 4.83
N LYS A 10 14.78 -2.34 6.15
CA LYS A 10 14.07 -3.32 6.99
C LYS A 10 12.57 -3.08 7.01
N LEU A 11 12.14 -1.82 7.11
CA LEU A 11 10.72 -1.48 7.11
C LEU A 11 10.07 -1.68 5.74
N VAL A 12 10.78 -1.42 4.63
CA VAL A 12 10.31 -1.78 3.28
C VAL A 12 10.07 -3.28 3.19
N ASN A 13 11.04 -4.10 3.62
CA ASN A 13 10.87 -5.54 3.64
C ASN A 13 9.71 -5.97 4.54
N GLN A 14 9.53 -5.34 5.70
CA GLN A 14 8.37 -5.60 6.56
C GLN A 14 7.05 -5.34 5.81
N ARG A 15 6.92 -4.21 5.10
CA ARG A 15 5.71 -3.91 4.32
C ARG A 15 5.48 -4.93 3.21
N ILE A 16 6.55 -5.36 2.52
CA ILE A 16 6.48 -6.44 1.52
C ILE A 16 5.98 -7.74 2.15
N GLN A 17 6.49 -8.12 3.33
CA GLN A 17 6.01 -9.33 4.02
C GLN A 17 4.54 -9.21 4.46
N GLU A 18 4.11 -8.03 4.92
CA GLU A 18 2.71 -7.80 5.27
C GLU A 18 1.79 -7.85 4.04
N PHE A 19 2.23 -7.35 2.87
CA PHE A 19 1.52 -7.53 1.62
C PHE A 19 1.36 -9.02 1.27
N LEU A 20 2.45 -9.80 1.37
CA LEU A 20 2.45 -11.23 1.04
C LEU A 20 1.64 -12.07 2.04
N ALA A 21 1.63 -11.69 3.31
CA ALA A 21 0.90 -12.40 4.37
C ALA A 21 -0.60 -12.05 4.39
N SER A 22 -1.00 -10.91 3.81
CA SER A 22 -2.39 -10.47 3.77
C SER A 22 -3.13 -11.13 2.61
N GLN A 23 -4.24 -11.80 2.90
CA GLN A 23 -5.03 -12.48 1.86
C GLN A 23 -5.70 -11.50 0.89
N ASN A 24 -5.99 -10.29 1.36
CA ASN A 24 -6.55 -9.20 0.57
C ASN A 24 -6.21 -7.85 1.21
N LEU A 25 -6.52 -6.77 0.48
CA LEU A 25 -6.28 -5.41 0.90
C LEU A 25 -7.05 -5.02 2.15
N PHE A 26 -8.23 -5.61 2.39
CA PHE A 26 -9.00 -5.38 3.62
C PHE A 26 -8.19 -5.82 4.85
N VAL A 27 -7.64 -7.03 4.85
CA VAL A 27 -6.78 -7.52 5.94
C VAL A 27 -5.56 -6.62 6.13
N LEU A 28 -4.87 -6.26 5.06
CA LEU A 28 -3.74 -5.33 5.13
C LEU A 28 -4.14 -3.99 5.77
N GLY A 29 -5.31 -3.46 5.40
CA GLY A 29 -5.86 -2.21 5.92
C GLY A 29 -6.17 -2.23 7.41
N THR A 30 -6.41 -3.40 8.00
CA THR A 30 -6.60 -3.54 9.46
C THR A 30 -5.30 -3.49 10.25
N LEU A 31 -4.14 -3.64 9.60
CA LEU A 31 -2.85 -3.60 10.29
C LEU A 31 -2.55 -2.18 10.78
N PRO A 32 -2.16 -1.99 12.05
CA PRO A 32 -1.96 -0.65 12.61
C PRO A 32 -0.73 0.08 12.04
N GLY A 33 0.26 -0.67 11.54
CA GLY A 33 1.52 -0.15 11.03
C GLY A 33 1.43 0.51 9.64
N PRO A 34 0.95 -0.20 8.61
CA PRO A 34 0.93 0.30 7.23
C PRO A 34 0.11 1.56 7.03
N ARG A 35 -0.96 1.76 7.82
CA ARG A 35 -1.92 2.86 7.64
C ARG A 35 -2.32 3.04 6.16
N CYS A 36 -2.76 1.93 5.57
CA CYS A 36 -3.17 1.87 4.17
C CYS A 36 -4.32 2.85 3.92
N HIS A 37 -4.23 3.64 2.86
CA HIS A 37 -5.28 4.57 2.46
C HIS A 37 -5.27 4.80 0.94
N GLU A 38 -6.45 5.07 0.39
CA GLU A 38 -6.62 5.48 -1.01
C GLU A 38 -6.10 6.91 -1.22
N LEU A 39 -5.40 7.10 -2.34
CA LEU A 39 -4.98 8.42 -2.83
C LEU A 39 -6.13 9.10 -3.57
N LYS A 40 -6.05 10.43 -3.66
CA LYS A 40 -7.09 11.29 -4.23
C LYS A 40 -6.54 12.11 -5.40
N GLY A 41 -7.44 12.76 -6.15
CA GLY A 41 -7.06 13.63 -7.26
C GLY A 41 -6.52 12.84 -8.45
N SER A 42 -5.37 13.25 -8.98
CA SER A 42 -4.73 12.61 -10.13
C SER A 42 -4.30 11.16 -9.90
N ARG A 43 -4.15 10.75 -8.64
CA ARG A 43 -3.78 9.37 -8.23
C ARG A 43 -4.98 8.55 -7.75
N LYS A 44 -6.20 8.92 -8.15
CA LYS A 44 -7.41 8.17 -7.79
C LYS A 44 -7.29 6.72 -8.30
N GLY A 45 -7.49 5.75 -7.43
CA GLY A 45 -7.34 4.32 -7.73
C GLY A 45 -6.03 3.73 -7.22
N GLU A 46 -5.06 4.57 -6.87
CA GLU A 46 -3.83 4.16 -6.19
C GLU A 46 -4.00 4.25 -4.67
N LEU A 47 -3.16 3.49 -3.95
CA LEU A 47 -3.13 3.42 -2.50
C LEU A 47 -1.71 3.57 -1.99
N ALA A 48 -1.57 4.00 -0.74
CA ALA A 48 -0.28 4.14 -0.10
C ALA A 48 -0.23 3.50 1.30
N VAL A 49 0.91 2.90 1.63
CA VAL A 49 1.28 2.46 2.98
C VAL A 49 2.54 3.20 3.47
N ILE A 50 2.62 3.43 4.78
CA ILE A 50 3.74 4.09 5.45
C ILE A 50 4.89 3.11 5.64
N ILE A 51 6.10 3.54 5.30
CA ILE A 51 7.35 2.89 5.73
C ILE A 51 7.80 3.51 7.04
N SER A 52 8.20 4.79 7.01
CA SER A 52 8.65 5.57 8.16
C SER A 52 8.65 7.06 7.85
N GLY A 53 8.17 7.90 8.77
CA GLY A 53 8.10 9.33 8.55
C GLY A 53 7.31 9.67 7.28
N ASN A 54 8.00 10.25 6.31
CA ASN A 54 7.43 10.69 5.03
C ASN A 54 7.53 9.63 3.91
N TRP A 55 8.22 8.51 4.14
CA TRP A 55 8.40 7.46 3.16
C TRP A 55 7.15 6.59 3.01
N ARG A 56 6.74 6.37 1.76
CA ARG A 56 5.58 5.52 1.41
C ARG A 56 5.88 4.59 0.25
N ILE A 57 5.20 3.45 0.27
CA ILE A 57 5.03 2.59 -0.91
C ILE A 57 3.68 2.96 -1.53
N ILE A 58 3.68 3.33 -2.81
CA ILE A 58 2.46 3.49 -3.59
C ILE A 58 2.27 2.29 -4.50
N PHE A 59 1.02 1.84 -4.56
CA PHE A 59 0.62 0.67 -5.34
C PHE A 59 -0.82 0.82 -5.82
N GLU A 60 -1.21 -0.03 -6.75
CA GLU A 60 -2.57 -0.12 -7.28
C GLU A 60 -3.08 -1.58 -7.24
N PRO A 61 -4.40 -1.82 -7.25
CA PRO A 61 -4.95 -3.15 -7.42
C PRO A 61 -4.58 -3.71 -8.80
N ASN A 62 -4.07 -4.93 -8.85
CA ASN A 62 -3.68 -5.59 -10.10
C ASN A 62 -4.76 -6.58 -10.56
N HIS A 63 -5.89 -6.04 -11.00
CA HIS A 63 -7.08 -6.80 -11.41
C HIS A 63 -7.68 -6.18 -12.66
N ASP A 64 -8.21 -7.03 -13.55
CA ASP A 64 -8.99 -6.62 -14.71
C ASP A 64 -10.24 -7.53 -14.83
N PRO A 65 -11.46 -7.01 -14.59
CA PRO A 65 -11.79 -5.64 -14.20
C PRO A 65 -11.43 -5.34 -12.72
N LEU A 66 -11.32 -4.05 -12.38
CA LEU A 66 -11.11 -3.62 -11.00
C LEU A 66 -12.29 -4.05 -10.10
N PRO A 67 -12.04 -4.64 -8.91
CA PRO A 67 -13.10 -4.97 -7.96
C PRO A 67 -13.66 -3.68 -7.35
N LEU A 68 -14.89 -3.34 -7.74
CA LEU A 68 -15.61 -2.19 -7.24
C LEU A 68 -16.83 -2.62 -6.42
N LYS A 69 -17.18 -1.80 -5.43
CA LYS A 69 -18.44 -1.83 -4.73
C LYS A 69 -19.54 -1.20 -5.59
N THR A 70 -20.79 -1.38 -5.18
CA THR A 70 -21.97 -0.81 -5.86
C THR A 70 -21.96 0.72 -5.90
N ASP A 71 -21.27 1.38 -4.97
CA ASP A 71 -21.09 2.83 -4.90
C ASP A 71 -19.90 3.35 -5.73
N GLY A 72 -19.18 2.46 -6.42
CA GLY A 72 -18.01 2.78 -7.23
C GLY A 72 -16.69 2.90 -6.45
N GLY A 73 -16.68 2.67 -5.13
CA GLY A 73 -15.45 2.55 -4.34
C GLY A 73 -14.75 1.22 -4.55
N LEU A 74 -13.46 1.13 -4.24
CA LEU A 74 -12.73 -0.15 -4.32
C LEU A 74 -13.29 -1.16 -3.31
N ASP A 75 -13.50 -2.40 -3.77
CA ASP A 75 -13.87 -3.52 -2.91
C ASP A 75 -12.59 -4.20 -2.36
N TRP A 76 -12.07 -3.67 -1.26
CA TRP A 76 -10.81 -4.12 -0.66
C TRP A 76 -10.81 -5.60 -0.26
N GLN A 77 -11.98 -6.21 -0.03
CA GLN A 77 -12.07 -7.64 0.29
C GLN A 77 -11.76 -8.52 -0.93
N LYS A 78 -11.99 -8.00 -2.14
CA LYS A 78 -11.75 -8.70 -3.41
C LYS A 78 -10.40 -8.39 -4.04
N ILE A 79 -9.67 -7.40 -3.52
CA ILE A 79 -8.32 -7.06 -4.00
C ILE A 79 -7.32 -8.01 -3.36
N THR A 80 -6.95 -9.06 -4.09
CA THR A 80 -5.99 -10.11 -3.67
C THR A 80 -4.62 -9.99 -4.35
N SER A 81 -4.45 -9.00 -5.22
CA SER A 81 -3.23 -8.78 -6.00
C SER A 81 -3.03 -7.28 -6.17
N ILE A 82 -1.78 -6.85 -6.03
CA ILE A 82 -1.39 -5.45 -6.15
C ILE A 82 -0.16 -5.33 -7.04
N LYS A 83 0.06 -4.14 -7.58
CA LYS A 83 1.26 -3.76 -8.30
C LYS A 83 1.90 -2.58 -7.57
N ILE A 84 3.13 -2.77 -7.08
CA ILE A 84 3.91 -1.68 -6.50
C ILE A 84 4.37 -0.78 -7.64
N LEU A 85 4.08 0.51 -7.52
CA LEU A 85 4.43 1.53 -8.50
C LEU A 85 5.71 2.25 -8.08
N GLU A 86 5.74 2.74 -6.84
CA GLU A 86 6.79 3.66 -6.39
C GLU A 86 7.10 3.48 -4.90
N VAL A 87 8.35 3.78 -4.53
CA VAL A 87 8.76 4.02 -3.14
C VAL A 87 9.31 5.43 -3.07
N ILE A 88 8.61 6.33 -2.37
CA ILE A 88 8.86 7.77 -2.44
C ILE A 88 8.93 8.41 -1.05
N ASP A 89 9.74 9.45 -0.92
CA ASP A 89 9.73 10.39 0.19
C ASP A 89 8.80 11.57 -0.15
N TYR A 90 7.86 11.91 0.73
CA TYR A 90 6.98 13.05 0.52
C TYR A 90 7.65 14.41 0.80
N HIS A 91 8.99 14.51 0.87
CA HIS A 91 9.76 15.73 1.10
C HIS A 91 10.88 15.92 0.07
#